data_AF-A0A2N6UL12-F1
#
_entry.id   AF-A0A2N6UL12-F1
#
_cell.length_a   1.000
_cell.length_b   1.000
_cell.length_c   1.000
_cell.angle_alpha   90.00
_cell.angle_beta   90.00
_cell.angle_gamma   90.00
#
_symmetry.space_group_name_H-M   'P 1'
#
loop_
_entity.id
_entity.type
_entity.pdbx_description
1 polymer ?
#
loop_
_entity_poly.entity_id
_entity_poly.type
_entity_poly.pdbx_seq_one_letter_code
_entity_poly.pdbx_strand_id
1 'polypeptide(L)'
;MEKKKIKEYTNYLINNQLSENTIKKYKRESEELESYLKNKKPTKENIISYLEILQKKQYKKTTLNNKIICINKYIKYISKDPDNKKGLTLKPIKTQAREIPNAITQQEYDRIMKQAKTKGTPRDVIMLQLFLNTGIRVSELKFFTVESLKKGYMEIKNKGKYRIVPLAKKLIKQGKEYAKKNNINQGSIIISNQKTPISRATVFRRLKYLGGQARIKKSKLHPHSIRHLFAKNYLHDNKDDILRLADILGHESLETTRIYTKLDTDELRKTIKYRG
;
A
#
# COMPACT_ATOMS: atom_id res chain seq x y z
N MET A 1 -25.28 21.40 15.56
CA MET A 1 -24.60 20.57 16.58
C MET A 1 -23.64 19.56 15.94
N GLU A 2 -24.09 18.76 14.97
CA GLU A 2 -23.29 17.79 14.19
C GLU A 2 -21.97 18.37 13.60
N LYS A 3 -22.04 19.52 12.91
CA LYS A 3 -20.85 20.19 12.34
C LYS A 3 -19.78 20.57 13.39
N LYS A 4 -20.18 20.86 14.64
CA LYS A 4 -19.26 21.21 15.73
C LYS A 4 -18.48 19.98 16.22
N LYS A 5 -19.18 18.86 16.46
CA LYS A 5 -18.56 17.58 16.88
C LYS A 5 -17.53 17.07 15.86
N ILE A 6 -17.86 17.12 14.58
CA ILE A 6 -16.94 16.67 13.52
C ILE A 6 -15.71 17.58 13.43
N LYS A 7 -15.87 18.88 13.62
CA LYS A 7 -14.74 19.83 13.67
C LYS A 7 -13.81 19.54 14.86
N GLU A 8 -14.38 19.32 16.05
CA GLU A 8 -13.62 18.94 17.25
C GLU A 8 -12.88 17.62 17.06
N TYR A 9 -13.55 16.60 16.51
CA TYR A 9 -12.89 15.32 16.19
C TYR A 9 -11.78 15.48 15.16
N THR A 10 -11.98 16.31 14.14
CA THR A 10 -10.93 16.58 13.14
C THR A 10 -9.69 17.20 13.79
N ASN A 11 -9.88 18.16 14.71
CA ASN A 11 -8.77 18.74 15.49
C ASN A 11 -8.09 17.70 16.37
N TYR A 12 -8.85 16.83 17.03
CA TYR A 12 -8.30 15.70 17.78
C TYR A 12 -7.43 14.80 16.88
N LEU A 13 -7.87 14.48 15.65
CA LEU A 13 -7.07 13.67 14.72
C LEU A 13 -5.78 14.38 14.27
N ILE A 14 -5.82 15.70 14.10
CA ILE A 14 -4.63 16.52 13.78
C ILE A 14 -3.65 16.49 14.95
N ASN A 15 -4.13 16.70 16.18
CA ASN A 15 -3.29 16.66 17.39
C ASN A 15 -2.65 15.29 17.62
N ASN A 16 -3.31 14.21 17.16
CA ASN A 16 -2.76 12.86 17.15
C ASN A 16 -1.83 12.57 15.96
N GLN A 17 -1.41 13.61 15.23
CA GLN A 17 -0.42 13.54 14.14
C GLN A 17 -0.79 12.56 13.02
N LEU A 18 -2.09 12.36 12.77
CA LEU A 18 -2.53 11.50 11.67
C LEU A 18 -2.31 12.21 10.33
N SER A 19 -1.96 11.44 9.29
CA SER A 19 -1.79 12.04 7.96
C SER A 19 -3.10 12.57 7.39
N GLU A 20 -3.05 13.62 6.58
CA GLU A 20 -4.21 14.24 5.92
C GLU A 20 -5.15 13.24 5.25
N ASN A 21 -4.62 12.23 4.54
CA ASN A 21 -5.45 11.21 3.90
C ASN A 21 -6.22 10.35 4.92
N THR A 22 -5.60 10.05 6.06
CA THR A 22 -6.26 9.36 7.17
C THR A 22 -7.33 10.24 7.79
N ILE A 23 -7.03 11.53 8.01
CA ILE A 23 -7.98 12.51 8.55
C ILE A 23 -9.20 12.64 7.63
N LYS A 24 -8.99 12.85 6.32
CA LYS A 24 -10.07 12.94 5.33
C LYS A 24 -10.96 11.69 5.33
N LYS A 25 -10.34 10.50 5.36
CA LYS A 25 -11.07 9.23 5.45
C LYS A 25 -11.88 9.17 6.74
N TYR A 26 -11.26 9.42 7.88
CA TYR A 26 -11.91 9.31 9.19
C TYR A 26 -13.05 10.30 9.31
N LYS A 27 -12.84 11.57 8.93
CA LYS A 27 -13.86 12.60 8.88
C LYS A 27 -15.09 12.15 8.09
N ARG A 28 -14.90 11.69 6.85
CA ARG A 28 -16.02 11.22 5.99
C ARG A 28 -16.82 10.10 6.65
N GLU A 29 -16.14 9.09 7.18
CA GLU A 29 -16.83 7.96 7.84
C GLU A 29 -17.53 8.39 9.14
N SER A 30 -17.02 9.41 9.83
CA SER A 30 -17.64 9.98 11.04
C SER A 30 -18.89 10.80 10.71
N GLU A 31 -18.84 11.58 9.62
CA GLU A 31 -19.99 12.32 9.11
C GLU A 31 -21.11 11.36 8.67
N GLU A 32 -20.79 10.27 7.98
CA GLU A 32 -21.77 9.22 7.64
C GLU A 32 -22.41 8.60 8.89
N LEU A 33 -21.66 8.43 9.99
CA LEU A 33 -22.19 7.88 11.24
C LEU A 33 -23.05 8.89 12.01
N GLU A 34 -22.62 10.15 12.17
CA GLU A 34 -23.41 11.16 12.88
C GLU A 34 -24.74 11.44 12.15
N SER A 35 -24.71 11.45 10.81
CA SER A 35 -25.91 11.60 9.99
C SER A 35 -26.91 10.46 10.24
N TYR A 36 -26.41 9.22 10.42
CA TYR A 36 -27.24 8.07 10.81
C TYR A 36 -27.78 8.20 12.24
N LEU A 37 -26.93 8.61 13.19
CA LEU A 37 -27.31 8.75 14.60
C LEU A 37 -28.32 9.90 14.82
N LYS A 38 -28.40 10.89 13.93
CA LYS A 38 -29.31 12.05 14.02
C LYS A 38 -29.25 12.72 15.41
N ASN A 39 -28.04 12.95 15.91
CA ASN A 39 -27.73 13.48 17.25
C ASN A 39 -28.09 12.57 18.45
N LYS A 40 -28.55 11.32 18.25
CA LYS A 40 -28.72 10.35 19.34
C LYS A 40 -27.36 9.89 19.89
N LYS A 41 -27.33 9.49 21.16
CA LYS A 41 -26.13 8.89 21.76
C LYS A 41 -25.85 7.52 21.11
N PRO A 42 -24.58 7.16 20.89
CA PRO A 42 -24.23 5.82 20.41
C PRO A 42 -24.62 4.78 21.47
N THR A 43 -25.37 3.76 21.06
CA THR A 43 -25.72 2.58 21.87
C THR A 43 -25.32 1.33 21.10
N LYS A 44 -25.24 0.19 21.77
CA LYS A 44 -24.82 -1.04 21.09
C LYS A 44 -25.80 -1.42 19.96
N GLU A 45 -27.09 -1.22 20.19
CA GLU A 45 -28.17 -1.52 19.26
C GLU A 45 -28.03 -0.67 18.00
N ASN A 46 -27.91 0.66 18.14
CA ASN A 46 -27.84 1.54 16.97
C ASN A 46 -26.54 1.35 16.16
N ILE A 47 -25.43 1.03 16.80
CA ILE A 47 -24.17 0.75 16.12
C ILE A 47 -24.23 -0.60 15.37
N ILE A 48 -24.90 -1.62 15.92
CA ILE A 48 -25.13 -2.89 15.23
C ILE A 48 -26.06 -2.68 14.03
N SER A 49 -27.17 -1.95 14.20
CA SER A 49 -28.08 -1.64 13.08
C SER A 49 -27.37 -0.85 11.97
N TYR A 50 -26.44 0.04 12.32
CA TYR A 50 -25.62 0.73 11.32
C TYR A 50 -24.70 -0.24 10.56
N LEU A 51 -24.10 -1.22 11.25
CA LEU A 51 -23.28 -2.24 10.60
C LEU A 51 -24.11 -3.07 9.60
N GLU A 52 -25.34 -3.44 9.93
CA GLU A 52 -26.23 -4.17 9.02
C GLU A 52 -26.52 -3.36 7.75
N ILE A 53 -26.75 -2.05 7.87
CA ILE A 53 -26.90 -1.15 6.71
C ILE A 53 -25.62 -1.17 5.85
N LEU A 54 -24.44 -1.10 6.48
CA LEU A 54 -23.18 -1.16 5.74
C LEU A 54 -22.95 -2.52 5.07
N GLN A 55 -23.41 -3.62 5.67
CA GLN A 55 -23.34 -4.96 5.07
C GLN A 55 -24.27 -5.09 3.85
N LYS A 56 -25.46 -4.48 3.90
CA LYS A 56 -26.40 -4.45 2.76
C LYS A 56 -25.88 -3.68 1.55
N LYS A 57 -24.94 -2.74 1.74
CA LYS A 57 -24.31 -1.96 0.66
C LYS A 57 -23.32 -2.75 -0.22
N GLN A 58 -23.26 -4.08 -0.09
CA GLN A 58 -22.43 -4.99 -0.89
C GLN A 58 -20.95 -4.58 -1.03
N TYR A 59 -20.38 -3.93 -0.01
CA TYR A 59 -18.97 -3.55 -0.03
C TYR A 59 -18.07 -4.79 -0.06
N LYS A 60 -16.89 -4.65 -0.69
CA LYS A 60 -15.80 -5.61 -0.47
C LYS A 60 -15.50 -5.68 1.03
N LYS A 61 -15.27 -6.90 1.54
CA LYS A 61 -14.98 -7.15 2.97
C LYS A 61 -13.83 -6.30 3.52
N THR A 62 -12.79 -6.04 2.73
CA THR A 62 -11.67 -5.15 3.10
C THR A 62 -12.10 -3.69 3.23
N THR A 63 -13.01 -3.20 2.39
CA THR A 63 -13.61 -1.87 2.49
C THR A 63 -14.47 -1.77 3.74
N LEU A 64 -15.28 -2.79 4.03
CA LEU A 64 -16.14 -2.83 5.21
C LEU A 64 -15.32 -2.82 6.51
N ASN A 65 -14.27 -3.65 6.61
CA ASN A 65 -13.36 -3.64 7.74
C ASN A 65 -12.65 -2.28 7.90
N ASN A 66 -12.31 -1.61 6.79
CA ASN A 66 -11.76 -0.26 6.81
C ASN A 66 -12.74 0.79 7.35
N LYS A 67 -14.05 0.67 7.03
CA LYS A 67 -15.10 1.51 7.61
C LYS A 67 -15.26 1.24 9.11
N ILE A 68 -15.31 -0.04 9.51
CA ILE A 68 -15.38 -0.46 10.93
C ILE A 68 -14.24 0.16 11.76
N ILE A 69 -13.00 0.16 11.25
CA ILE A 69 -11.86 0.79 11.95
C ILE A 69 -12.09 2.28 12.18
N CYS A 70 -12.57 3.01 11.16
CA CYS A 70 -12.85 4.44 11.28
C CYS A 70 -13.99 4.72 12.26
N ILE A 71 -15.09 3.93 12.17
CA ILE A 71 -16.24 4.01 13.07
C ILE A 71 -15.82 3.76 14.51
N ASN A 72 -15.06 2.69 14.78
CA ASN A 72 -14.61 2.36 16.12
C ASN A 72 -13.73 3.46 16.74
N LYS A 73 -12.83 4.08 15.96
CA LYS A 73 -12.02 5.20 16.44
C LYS A 73 -12.90 6.41 16.80
N TYR A 74 -13.92 6.69 16.00
CA TYR A 74 -14.86 7.77 16.29
C TYR A 74 -15.75 7.46 17.50
N ILE A 75 -16.28 6.25 17.62
CA ILE A 75 -17.08 5.79 18.77
C ILE A 75 -16.30 6.00 20.07
N LYS A 76 -15.06 5.50 20.14
CA LYS A 76 -14.19 5.66 21.31
C LYS A 76 -13.99 7.13 21.71
N TYR A 77 -13.88 8.01 20.72
CA TYR A 77 -13.75 9.46 20.94
C TYR A 77 -15.04 10.06 21.52
N ILE A 78 -16.20 9.83 20.90
CA ILE A 78 -17.47 10.45 21.35
C ILE A 78 -18.00 9.84 22.66
N SER A 79 -17.68 8.57 22.95
CA SER A 79 -18.07 7.90 24.18
C SER A 79 -17.12 8.18 25.37
N LYS A 80 -16.00 8.89 25.10
CA LYS A 80 -14.87 9.10 26.01
C LYS A 80 -14.40 7.78 26.65
N ASP A 81 -14.35 6.72 25.84
CA ASP A 81 -14.03 5.36 26.27
C ASP A 81 -12.94 4.75 25.37
N PRO A 82 -11.67 5.14 25.56
CA PRO A 82 -10.57 4.71 24.71
C PRO A 82 -10.33 3.19 24.76
N ASP A 83 -10.60 2.57 25.91
CA ASP A 83 -10.41 1.14 26.16
C ASP A 83 -11.62 0.29 25.75
N ASN A 84 -12.70 0.92 25.27
CA ASN A 84 -13.95 0.24 24.94
C ASN A 84 -14.53 -0.57 26.12
N LYS A 85 -14.44 -0.03 27.35
CA LYS A 85 -15.04 -0.65 28.54
C LYS A 85 -16.56 -0.78 28.41
N LYS A 86 -17.20 0.12 27.65
CA LYS A 86 -18.65 0.09 27.35
C LYS A 86 -19.01 -0.90 26.24
N GLY A 87 -18.04 -1.53 25.57
CA GLY A 87 -18.31 -2.57 24.57
C GLY A 87 -19.03 -2.09 23.30
N LEU A 88 -18.91 -0.80 22.96
CA LEU A 88 -19.63 -0.16 21.83
C LEU A 88 -18.94 -0.37 20.47
N THR A 89 -17.67 -0.78 20.44
CA THR A 89 -16.96 -1.00 19.17
C THR A 89 -17.42 -2.27 18.46
N LEU A 90 -17.45 -2.20 17.14
CA LEU A 90 -17.78 -3.33 16.27
C LEU A 90 -16.58 -4.26 16.08
N LYS A 91 -16.85 -5.57 16.06
CA LYS A 91 -15.84 -6.57 15.71
C LYS A 91 -15.59 -6.52 14.19
N PRO A 92 -14.33 -6.54 13.74
CA PRO A 92 -14.04 -6.69 12.31
C PRO A 92 -14.56 -8.03 11.82
N ILE A 93 -15.02 -8.06 10.58
CA ILE A 93 -15.48 -9.30 9.95
C ILE A 93 -14.23 -10.14 9.69
N LYS A 94 -14.16 -11.29 10.36
CA LYS A 94 -13.11 -12.29 10.11
C LYS A 94 -13.27 -12.79 8.68
N THR A 95 -12.20 -12.67 7.92
CA THR A 95 -12.13 -13.22 6.58
C THR A 95 -10.85 -14.01 6.49
N GLN A 96 -10.92 -15.24 5.99
CA GLN A 96 -9.71 -15.90 5.49
C GLN A 96 -9.04 -14.91 4.54
N ALA A 97 -7.78 -14.56 4.83
CA ALA A 97 -7.00 -13.75 3.92
C ALA A 97 -6.99 -14.50 2.57
N ARG A 98 -7.70 -13.99 1.58
CA ARG A 98 -7.67 -14.59 0.25
C ARG A 98 -6.27 -14.38 -0.33
N GLU A 99 -5.85 -15.25 -1.24
CA GLU A 99 -4.79 -14.91 -2.20
C GLU A 99 -5.00 -13.48 -2.67
N ILE A 100 -3.91 -12.75 -2.87
CA ILE A 100 -3.99 -11.37 -3.34
C ILE A 100 -4.45 -11.46 -4.79
N PRO A 101 -5.75 -11.27 -5.06
CA PRO A 101 -6.26 -11.47 -6.39
C PRO A 101 -5.62 -10.33 -7.17
N ASN A 102 -4.92 -10.64 -8.26
CA ASN A 102 -4.28 -9.69 -9.17
C ASN A 102 -2.79 -9.33 -8.92
N ALA A 103 -1.97 -10.25 -8.38
CA ALA A 103 -0.51 -10.14 -8.53
C ALA A 103 -0.07 -10.35 -9.99
N ILE A 104 0.97 -9.62 -10.43
CA ILE A 104 1.66 -9.79 -11.71
C ILE A 104 2.64 -10.96 -11.55
N THR A 105 2.66 -11.89 -12.50
CA THR A 105 3.65 -12.98 -12.53
C THR A 105 4.98 -12.52 -13.12
N GLN A 106 6.06 -13.30 -12.93
CA GLN A 106 7.37 -12.97 -13.53
C GLN A 106 7.28 -12.81 -15.06
N GLN A 107 6.59 -13.72 -15.75
CA GLN A 107 6.37 -13.65 -17.19
C GLN A 107 5.56 -12.41 -17.61
N GLU A 108 4.55 -12.01 -16.83
CA GLU A 108 3.79 -10.79 -17.08
C GLU A 108 4.67 -9.54 -16.89
N TYR A 109 5.52 -9.51 -15.85
CA TYR A 109 6.50 -8.44 -15.63
C TYR A 109 7.49 -8.33 -16.78
N ASP A 110 8.03 -9.45 -17.25
CA ASP A 110 9.01 -9.47 -18.35
C ASP A 110 8.42 -8.92 -19.64
N ARG A 111 7.14 -9.23 -19.92
CA ARG A 111 6.41 -8.61 -21.04
C ARG A 111 6.24 -7.11 -20.86
N ILE A 112 5.88 -6.64 -19.66
CA ILE A 112 5.79 -5.20 -19.35
C ILE A 112 7.16 -4.52 -19.55
N MET A 113 8.23 -5.15 -19.06
CA MET A 113 9.60 -4.65 -19.21
C MET A 113 10.03 -4.59 -20.68
N LYS A 114 9.68 -5.58 -21.49
CA LYS A 114 9.90 -5.56 -22.94
C LYS A 114 9.21 -4.35 -23.58
N GLN A 115 7.94 -4.11 -23.26
CA GLN A 115 7.22 -2.92 -23.75
C GLN A 115 7.82 -1.60 -23.23
N ALA A 116 8.35 -1.58 -22.01
CA ALA A 116 9.03 -0.40 -21.46
C ALA A 116 10.31 -0.05 -22.25
N LYS A 117 11.04 -1.07 -22.71
CA LYS A 117 12.24 -0.88 -23.53
C LYS A 117 11.95 -0.47 -24.97
N THR A 118 10.86 -0.98 -25.56
CA THR A 118 10.54 -0.73 -26.98
C THR A 118 9.63 0.47 -27.21
N LYS A 119 8.60 0.65 -26.37
CA LYS A 119 7.56 1.70 -26.49
C LYS A 119 7.54 2.67 -25.30
N GLY A 120 8.34 2.41 -24.27
CA GLY A 120 8.41 3.23 -23.08
C GLY A 120 9.51 4.29 -23.15
N THR A 121 9.84 4.82 -21.99
CA THR A 121 10.95 5.75 -21.81
C THR A 121 12.04 5.11 -20.95
N PRO A 122 13.31 5.57 -21.02
CA PRO A 122 14.36 5.11 -20.10
C PRO A 122 13.97 5.28 -18.62
N ARG A 123 13.17 6.31 -18.32
CA ARG A 123 12.58 6.52 -16.98
C ARG A 123 11.69 5.36 -16.56
N ASP A 124 10.84 4.86 -17.46
CA ASP A 124 9.93 3.74 -17.15
C ASP A 124 10.70 2.46 -16.86
N VAL A 125 11.76 2.19 -17.63
CA VAL A 125 12.62 1.02 -17.43
C VAL A 125 13.25 1.04 -16.04
N ILE A 126 13.90 2.14 -15.67
CA ILE A 126 14.55 2.29 -14.36
C ILE A 126 13.52 2.25 -13.23
N MET A 127 12.37 2.90 -13.41
CA MET A 127 11.28 2.87 -12.42
C MET A 127 10.77 1.44 -12.19
N LEU A 128 10.53 0.65 -13.25
CA LEU A 128 10.07 -0.74 -13.13
C LEU A 128 11.14 -1.63 -12.49
N GLN A 129 12.41 -1.45 -12.85
CA GLN A 129 13.53 -2.18 -12.24
C GLN A 129 13.64 -1.85 -10.76
N LEU A 130 13.58 -0.57 -10.39
CA LEU A 130 13.60 -0.15 -8.99
C LEU A 130 12.50 -0.84 -8.19
N PHE A 131 11.24 -0.82 -8.67
CA PHE A 131 10.15 -1.49 -7.96
C PHE A 131 10.38 -2.99 -7.79
N LEU A 132 10.85 -3.69 -8.83
CA LEU A 132 11.08 -5.13 -8.73
C LEU A 132 12.30 -5.48 -7.87
N ASN A 133 13.35 -4.67 -7.86
CA ASN A 133 14.60 -5.00 -7.16
C ASN A 133 14.59 -4.58 -5.68
N THR A 134 13.73 -3.65 -5.31
CA THR A 134 13.75 -3.05 -3.96
C THR A 134 12.43 -3.19 -3.21
N GLY A 135 11.37 -3.59 -3.93
CA GLY A 135 10.03 -3.70 -3.38
C GLY A 135 9.43 -2.39 -2.88
N ILE A 136 10.02 -1.21 -3.08
CA ILE A 136 9.55 0.05 -2.46
C ILE A 136 8.10 0.41 -2.80
N ARG A 137 7.48 1.21 -1.92
CA ARG A 137 6.17 1.82 -2.20
C ARG A 137 6.33 2.98 -3.19
N VAL A 138 5.26 3.32 -3.91
CA VAL A 138 5.26 4.47 -4.83
C VAL A 138 5.60 5.78 -4.13
N SER A 139 5.12 5.97 -2.89
CA SER A 139 5.44 7.14 -2.07
C SER A 139 6.91 7.26 -1.69
N GLU A 140 7.65 6.16 -1.80
CA GLU A 140 9.07 6.07 -1.48
C GLU A 140 9.96 6.33 -2.70
N LEU A 141 9.39 6.41 -3.91
CA LEU A 141 10.10 6.66 -5.16
C LEU A 141 10.94 7.94 -5.11
N LYS A 142 10.47 8.96 -4.37
CA LYS A 142 11.16 10.24 -4.18
C LYS A 142 12.52 10.12 -3.49
N PHE A 143 12.78 9.01 -2.79
CA PHE A 143 14.06 8.74 -2.13
C PHE A 143 15.09 8.08 -3.06
N PHE A 144 14.71 7.76 -4.30
CA PHE A 144 15.65 7.31 -5.31
C PHE A 144 16.30 8.52 -5.98
N THR A 145 17.37 9.00 -5.33
CA THR A 145 18.05 10.25 -5.65
C THR A 145 19.48 10.04 -6.14
N VAL A 146 20.09 11.09 -6.69
CA VAL A 146 21.52 11.10 -7.06
C VAL A 146 22.40 10.76 -5.85
N GLU A 147 22.04 11.27 -4.67
CA GLU A 147 22.75 10.99 -3.42
C GLU A 147 22.60 9.51 -3.02
N SER A 148 21.41 8.93 -3.16
CA SER A 148 21.19 7.50 -2.90
C SER A 148 22.01 6.60 -3.84
N LEU A 149 22.19 7.02 -5.09
CA LEU A 149 23.02 6.30 -6.07
C LEU A 149 24.52 6.42 -5.75
N LYS A 150 24.95 7.54 -5.17
CA LYS A 150 26.35 7.72 -4.70
C LYS A 150 26.61 6.83 -3.48
N LYS A 151 25.68 6.80 -2.53
CA LYS A 151 25.77 5.97 -1.31
C LYS A 151 25.60 4.48 -1.57
N GLY A 152 24.83 4.11 -2.59
CA GLY A 152 24.49 2.71 -2.91
C GLY A 152 23.25 2.18 -2.17
N TYR A 153 22.53 3.04 -1.45
CA TYR A 153 21.29 2.69 -0.76
C TYR A 153 20.36 3.90 -0.64
N MET A 154 19.05 3.64 -0.53
CA MET A 154 18.04 4.66 -0.26
C MET A 154 17.75 4.75 1.24
N GLU A 155 17.70 5.98 1.76
CA GLU A 155 17.27 6.26 3.12
C GLU A 155 15.80 6.70 3.11
N ILE A 156 14.90 5.80 3.46
CA ILE A 156 13.47 6.05 3.42
C ILE A 156 13.01 6.59 4.78
N LYS A 157 12.51 7.83 4.78
CA LYS A 157 11.91 8.50 5.95
C LYS A 157 10.41 8.67 5.78
N ASN A 158 9.59 7.90 6.49
CA ASN A 158 8.13 7.99 6.43
C ASN A 158 7.51 8.02 7.83
N LYS A 159 6.82 9.11 8.19
CA LYS A 159 6.01 9.22 9.42
C LYS A 159 6.73 8.70 10.68
N GLY A 160 7.93 9.19 10.93
CA GLY A 160 8.75 8.78 12.08
C GLY A 160 9.55 7.48 11.90
N LYS A 161 9.40 6.77 10.78
CA LYS A 161 10.17 5.55 10.50
C LYS A 161 11.31 5.82 9.53
N TYR A 162 12.46 5.26 9.89
CA TYR A 162 13.67 5.24 9.08
C TYR A 162 13.98 3.81 8.66
N ARG A 163 14.25 3.59 7.38
CA ARG A 163 14.76 2.29 6.90
C ARG A 163 15.73 2.50 5.73
N ILE A 164 16.72 1.63 5.65
CA ILE A 164 17.68 1.60 4.56
C ILE A 164 17.23 0.54 3.55
N VAL A 165 17.28 0.89 2.26
CA VAL A 165 16.99 -0.05 1.17
C VAL A 165 18.21 -0.10 0.25
N PRO A 166 18.98 -1.21 0.26
CA PRO A 166 20.17 -1.34 -0.58
C PRO A 166 19.80 -1.35 -2.07
N LEU A 167 20.69 -0.83 -2.90
CA LEU A 167 20.52 -0.78 -4.35
C LEU A 167 21.52 -1.74 -5.02
N ALA A 168 21.03 -2.57 -5.94
CA ALA A 168 21.90 -3.43 -6.74
C ALA A 168 22.89 -2.61 -7.58
N LYS A 169 24.16 -3.06 -7.70
CA LYS A 169 25.22 -2.38 -8.47
C LYS A 169 24.77 -2.00 -9.90
N LYS A 170 24.03 -2.89 -10.56
CA LYS A 170 23.48 -2.66 -11.90
C LYS A 170 22.46 -1.52 -11.94
N LEU A 171 21.57 -1.46 -10.94
CA LEU A 171 20.58 -0.39 -10.81
C LEU A 171 21.25 0.96 -10.50
N ILE A 172 22.31 0.95 -9.68
CA ILE A 172 23.12 2.14 -9.40
C ILE A 172 23.74 2.67 -10.70
N LYS A 173 24.39 1.81 -11.48
CA LYS A 173 25.01 2.18 -12.77
C LYS A 173 23.98 2.80 -13.71
N GLN A 174 22.86 2.11 -13.93
CA GLN A 174 21.78 2.59 -14.80
C GLN A 174 21.16 3.90 -14.32
N GLY A 175 20.98 4.06 -13.01
CA GLY A 175 20.50 5.30 -12.40
C GLY A 175 21.46 6.47 -12.61
N LYS A 176 22.78 6.25 -12.44
CA LYS A 176 23.81 7.28 -12.66
C LYS A 176 23.89 7.70 -14.12
N GLU A 177 23.87 6.75 -15.05
CA GLU A 177 23.83 7.02 -16.49
C GLU A 177 22.59 7.83 -16.88
N TYR A 178 21.43 7.46 -16.34
CA TYR A 178 20.18 8.20 -16.57
C TYR A 178 20.22 9.61 -15.99
N ALA A 179 20.70 9.78 -14.76
CA ALA A 179 20.84 11.10 -14.13
C ALA A 179 21.75 12.01 -14.95
N LYS A 180 22.92 11.50 -15.39
CA LYS A 180 23.85 12.22 -16.26
C LYS A 180 23.20 12.63 -17.58
N LYS A 181 22.52 11.70 -18.27
CA LYS A 181 21.86 11.97 -19.56
C LYS A 181 20.75 13.03 -19.47
N ASN A 182 20.11 13.16 -18.31
CA ASN A 182 19.02 14.11 -18.08
C ASN A 182 19.45 15.36 -17.30
N ASN A 183 20.77 15.58 -17.12
CA ASN A 183 21.33 16.71 -16.36
C ASN A 183 20.73 16.85 -14.93
N ILE A 184 20.52 15.72 -14.26
CA ILE A 184 20.02 15.67 -12.88
C ILE A 184 21.22 15.55 -11.95
N ASN A 185 21.56 16.64 -11.27
CA ASN A 185 22.76 16.70 -10.42
C ASN A 185 22.47 16.42 -8.94
N GLN A 186 21.20 16.56 -8.52
CA GLN A 186 20.77 16.38 -7.14
C GLN A 186 19.32 15.94 -7.05
N GLY A 187 18.96 15.33 -5.92
CA GLY A 187 17.58 14.93 -5.62
C GLY A 187 17.08 13.75 -6.46
N SER A 188 15.76 13.55 -6.46
CA SER A 188 15.10 12.41 -7.11
C SER A 188 15.46 12.33 -8.59
N ILE A 189 15.82 11.14 -9.08
CA ILE A 189 16.11 10.95 -10.51
C ILE A 189 14.85 10.62 -11.32
N ILE A 190 13.78 10.13 -10.68
CA ILE A 190 12.52 9.84 -11.37
C ILE A 190 11.62 11.08 -11.34
N ILE A 191 11.85 11.98 -12.28
CA ILE A 191 11.19 13.30 -12.35
C ILE A 191 10.22 13.42 -13.52
N SER A 192 9.31 14.37 -13.38
CA SER A 192 8.40 14.86 -14.41
C SER A 192 9.12 15.84 -15.34
N ASN A 193 8.44 16.30 -16.39
CA ASN A 193 8.97 17.32 -17.27
C ASN A 193 9.17 18.68 -16.55
N GLN A 194 8.50 18.88 -15.42
CA GLN A 194 8.64 20.05 -14.55
C GLN A 194 9.77 19.89 -13.51
N LYS A 195 10.65 18.90 -13.69
CA LYS A 195 11.78 18.58 -12.79
C LYS A 195 11.40 18.24 -11.33
N THR A 196 10.14 17.88 -11.09
CA THR A 196 9.64 17.43 -9.79
C THR A 196 9.47 15.90 -9.75
N PRO A 197 9.58 15.23 -8.60
CA PRO A 197 9.31 13.79 -8.51
C PRO A 197 7.95 13.42 -9.10
N ILE A 198 7.88 12.34 -9.89
CA ILE A 198 6.61 11.97 -10.53
C ILE A 198 5.54 11.63 -9.49
N SER A 199 4.31 12.06 -9.76
CA SER A 199 3.18 11.75 -8.91
C SER A 199 2.79 10.26 -8.98
N ARG A 200 2.12 9.78 -7.92
CA ARG A 200 1.53 8.44 -7.90
C ARG A 200 0.61 8.21 -9.10
N ALA A 201 -0.18 9.21 -9.48
CA ALA A 201 -1.07 9.11 -10.65
C ALA A 201 -0.28 8.85 -11.95
N THR A 202 0.86 9.52 -12.13
CA THR A 202 1.74 9.31 -13.28
C THR A 202 2.31 7.89 -13.30
N VAL A 203 2.78 7.37 -12.16
CA VAL A 203 3.27 5.97 -12.06
C VAL A 203 2.18 4.99 -12.49
N PHE A 204 0.96 5.13 -11.96
CA PHE A 204 -0.17 4.28 -12.32
C PHE A 204 -0.52 4.38 -13.82
N ARG A 205 -0.52 5.59 -14.37
CA ARG A 205 -0.79 5.82 -15.80
C ARG A 205 0.26 5.14 -16.69
N ARG A 206 1.55 5.29 -16.38
CA ARG A 206 2.63 4.63 -17.12
C ARG A 206 2.56 3.11 -17.02
N LEU A 207 2.32 2.57 -15.83
CA LEU A 207 2.16 1.13 -15.64
C LEU A 207 0.96 0.57 -16.42
N LYS A 208 -0.19 1.27 -16.40
CA LYS A 208 -1.37 0.89 -17.18
C LYS A 208 -1.12 0.93 -18.68
N TYR A 209 -0.41 1.96 -19.16
CA TYR A 209 -0.03 2.07 -20.57
C TYR A 209 0.84 0.89 -21.00
N LEU A 210 1.95 0.64 -20.30
CA LEU A 210 2.90 -0.44 -20.63
C LEU A 210 2.27 -1.83 -20.47
N GLY A 211 1.49 -2.03 -19.41
CA GLY A 211 0.75 -3.27 -19.18
C GLY A 211 -0.35 -3.53 -20.20
N GLY A 212 -1.02 -2.47 -20.67
CA GLY A 212 -1.98 -2.57 -21.78
C GLY A 212 -1.32 -3.05 -23.06
N GLN A 213 -0.14 -2.49 -23.40
CA GLN A 213 0.66 -2.94 -24.56
C GLN A 213 1.11 -4.40 -24.41
N ALA A 214 1.35 -4.85 -23.18
CA ALA A 214 1.72 -6.22 -22.86
C ALA A 214 0.49 -7.18 -22.72
N ARG A 215 -0.74 -6.71 -23.00
CA ARG A 215 -2.00 -7.46 -22.86
C ARG A 215 -2.24 -8.03 -21.46
N ILE A 216 -1.88 -7.25 -20.43
CA ILE A 216 -2.07 -7.63 -19.02
C ILE A 216 -3.41 -7.08 -18.52
N LYS A 217 -4.12 -7.89 -17.72
CA LYS A 217 -5.40 -7.49 -17.11
C LYS A 217 -5.24 -6.19 -16.31
N LYS A 218 -6.08 -5.19 -16.58
CA LYS A 218 -6.04 -3.87 -15.94
C LYS A 218 -6.09 -3.94 -14.40
N SER A 219 -6.75 -4.95 -13.84
CA SER A 219 -6.84 -5.18 -12.39
C SER A 219 -5.48 -5.45 -11.73
N LYS A 220 -4.51 -6.00 -12.47
CA LYS A 220 -3.15 -6.29 -12.00
C LYS A 220 -2.21 -5.09 -12.08
N LEU A 221 -2.54 -4.06 -12.87
CA LEU A 221 -1.65 -2.96 -13.23
C LEU A 221 -1.62 -1.86 -12.16
N HIS A 222 -1.10 -2.21 -10.99
CA HIS A 222 -0.81 -1.28 -9.90
C HIS A 222 0.55 -1.59 -9.26
N PRO A 223 1.28 -0.59 -8.72
CA PRO A 223 2.64 -0.80 -8.23
C PRO A 223 2.78 -1.80 -7.07
N HIS A 224 1.74 -1.95 -6.24
CA HIS A 224 1.75 -3.00 -5.21
C HIS A 224 1.82 -4.40 -5.82
N SER A 225 1.31 -4.60 -7.03
CA SER A 225 1.41 -5.88 -7.74
C SER A 225 2.86 -6.27 -8.06
N ILE A 226 3.70 -5.30 -8.45
CA ILE A 226 5.14 -5.50 -8.64
C ILE A 226 5.84 -5.75 -7.30
N ARG A 227 5.43 -5.05 -6.23
CA ARG A 227 5.94 -5.32 -4.87
C ARG A 227 5.58 -6.74 -4.38
N HIS A 228 4.40 -7.25 -4.76
CA HIS A 228 4.04 -8.66 -4.50
C HIS A 228 4.98 -9.62 -5.22
N LEU A 229 5.26 -9.36 -6.51
CA LEU A 229 6.21 -10.16 -7.26
C LEU A 229 7.61 -10.13 -6.63
N PHE A 230 8.11 -8.95 -6.22
CA PHE A 230 9.37 -8.85 -5.48
C PHE A 230 9.37 -9.72 -4.22
N ALA A 231 8.33 -9.63 -3.41
CA ALA A 231 8.22 -10.41 -2.18
C ALA A 231 8.19 -11.92 -2.45
N LYS A 232 7.46 -12.37 -3.49
CA LYS A 232 7.42 -13.79 -3.89
C LYS A 232 8.81 -14.26 -4.34
N ASN A 233 9.48 -13.49 -5.21
CA ASN A 233 10.83 -13.83 -5.67
C ASN A 233 11.82 -13.88 -4.51
N TYR A 234 11.78 -12.91 -3.60
CA TYR A 234 12.66 -12.90 -2.43
C TYR A 234 12.47 -14.14 -1.56
N LEU A 235 11.23 -14.53 -1.24
CA LEU A 235 10.96 -15.72 -0.43
C LEU A 235 11.43 -16.99 -1.13
N HIS A 236 11.21 -17.09 -2.44
CA HIS A 236 11.70 -18.20 -3.24
C HIS A 236 13.24 -18.32 -3.19
N ASP A 237 13.93 -17.21 -3.40
CA ASP A 237 15.40 -17.17 -3.45
C ASP A 237 16.05 -17.35 -2.06
N ASN A 238 15.32 -17.01 -0.98
CA ASN A 238 15.86 -16.97 0.39
C ASN A 238 15.16 -17.96 1.34
N LYS A 239 14.61 -19.07 0.82
CA LYS A 239 14.01 -20.17 1.60
C LYS A 239 12.96 -19.70 2.63
N ASP A 240 12.05 -18.84 2.19
CA ASP A 240 10.93 -18.33 2.97
C ASP A 240 11.32 -17.54 4.25
N ASP A 241 12.41 -16.77 4.21
CA ASP A 241 12.79 -15.87 5.30
C ASP A 241 11.85 -14.63 5.39
N ILE A 242 10.71 -14.83 6.04
CA ILE A 242 9.65 -13.84 6.23
C ILE A 242 10.11 -12.68 7.11
N LEU A 243 10.97 -12.94 8.09
CA LEU A 243 11.46 -11.93 9.03
C LEU A 243 12.32 -10.92 8.29
N ARG A 244 13.33 -11.38 7.54
CA ARG A 244 14.16 -10.48 6.73
C ARG A 244 13.35 -9.77 5.65
N LEU A 245 12.36 -10.44 5.04
CA LEU A 245 11.47 -9.78 4.09
C LEU A 245 10.68 -8.65 4.75
N ALA A 246 10.17 -8.83 5.98
CA ALA A 246 9.42 -7.81 6.69
C ALA A 246 10.28 -6.56 6.95
N ASP A 247 11.56 -6.75 7.31
CA ASP A 247 12.53 -5.68 7.49
C ASP A 247 12.81 -4.94 6.17
N ILE A 248 13.09 -5.70 5.11
CA ILE A 248 13.34 -5.15 3.76
C ILE A 248 12.12 -4.41 3.21
N LEU A 249 10.91 -4.79 3.59
CA LEU A 249 9.66 -4.13 3.20
C LEU A 249 9.24 -3.01 4.18
N GLY A 250 9.84 -2.93 5.36
CA GLY A 250 9.49 -1.97 6.41
C GLY A 250 8.04 -2.15 6.86
N HIS A 251 7.68 -3.39 7.21
CA HIS A 251 6.37 -3.77 7.71
C HIS A 251 6.36 -3.76 9.24
N GLU A 252 5.40 -3.06 9.85
CA GLU A 252 5.23 -3.04 11.33
C GLU A 252 4.68 -4.34 11.89
N SER A 253 3.97 -5.11 11.07
CA SER A 253 3.37 -6.37 11.48
C SER A 253 3.75 -7.45 10.49
N LEU A 254 4.14 -8.61 11.04
CA LEU A 254 4.36 -9.83 10.28
C LEU A 254 3.09 -10.28 9.55
N GLU A 255 1.89 -9.91 9.99
CA GLU A 255 0.64 -10.18 9.24
C GLU A 255 0.66 -9.56 7.85
N THR A 256 1.22 -8.35 7.72
CA THR A 256 1.38 -7.67 6.43
C THR A 256 2.40 -8.35 5.52
N THR A 257 3.24 -9.23 6.06
CA THR A 257 4.23 -10.01 5.31
C THR A 257 3.72 -11.43 5.02
N ARG A 258 2.90 -12.01 5.92
CA ARG A 258 2.20 -13.29 5.72
C ARG A 258 1.24 -13.31 4.53
N ILE A 259 0.82 -12.14 4.02
CA ILE A 259 0.04 -12.07 2.77
C ILE A 259 0.85 -12.53 1.54
N TYR A 260 2.18 -12.49 1.59
CA TYR A 260 3.07 -12.90 0.49
C TYR A 260 3.45 -14.39 0.52
N THR A 261 3.26 -15.04 1.66
CA THR A 261 3.65 -16.45 1.90
C THR A 261 2.52 -17.41 1.58
N LYS A 262 1.37 -16.90 1.10
CA LYS A 262 0.30 -17.74 0.61
C LYS A 262 0.75 -18.30 -0.73
N LEU A 263 1.27 -19.52 -0.64
CA LEU A 263 1.47 -20.41 -1.78
C LEU A 263 0.19 -20.42 -2.61
N ASP A 264 0.36 -20.45 -3.92
CA ASP A 264 -0.73 -20.73 -4.84
C ASP A 264 -1.44 -22.02 -4.38
N THR A 265 -2.74 -22.12 -4.55
CA THR A 265 -3.50 -23.31 -4.15
C THR A 265 -2.89 -24.59 -4.76
N ASP A 266 -2.31 -24.48 -5.96
CA ASP A 266 -1.55 -25.54 -6.63
C ASP A 266 -0.18 -25.83 -5.98
N GLU A 267 0.53 -24.83 -5.48
CA GLU A 267 1.77 -25.00 -4.70
C GLU A 267 1.47 -25.64 -3.33
N LEU A 268 0.38 -25.22 -2.67
CA LEU A 268 -0.08 -25.81 -1.42
C LEU A 268 -0.46 -27.28 -1.60
N ARG A 269 -1.13 -27.62 -2.70
CA ARG A 269 -1.49 -29.01 -3.04
C ARG A 269 -0.26 -29.91 -3.21
N LYS A 270 0.86 -29.39 -3.74
CA LYS A 270 2.13 -30.12 -3.85
C LYS A 270 2.81 -30.35 -2.50
N THR A 271 2.60 -29.47 -1.52
CA THR A 271 3.13 -29.65 -0.16
C THR A 271 2.33 -30.65 0.69
N ILE A 272 1.07 -30.90 0.33
CA ILE A 272 0.23 -31.90 0.99
C ILE A 272 0.56 -33.27 0.39
N LYS A 273 1.33 -34.09 1.12
CA LYS A 273 1.54 -35.50 0.75
C LYS A 273 0.29 -36.30 1.13
N TYR A 274 -0.28 -36.99 0.17
CA TYR A 274 -1.26 -38.05 0.44
C TYR A 274 -0.57 -39.12 1.29
N ARG A 275 -1.13 -39.40 2.46
CA ARG A 275 -0.73 -40.52 3.31
C ARG A 275 -1.92 -41.45 3.37
N GLY A 276 -1.92 -42.42 2.45
CA GLY A 276 -2.76 -43.60 2.46
C GLY A 276 -1.86 -44.82 2.57
#